data_AF-A0A261CI64-F1
#
_entry.id   AF-A0A261CI64-F1
#
_cell.length_a   1.000
_cell.length_b   1.000
_cell.length_c   1.000
_cell.angle_alpha   90.00
_cell.angle_beta   90.00
_cell.angle_gamma   90.00
#
_symmetry.space_group_name_H-M   'P 1'
#
loop_
_entity.id
_entity.type
_entity.pdbx_description
1 polymer ?
#
loop_
_entity_poly.entity_id
_entity_poly.type
_entity_poly.pdbx_seq_one_letter_code
_entity_poly.pdbx_strand_id
1 'polypeptide(L)'
;MIMTAMDHYNYELEKFEFVKYKFVSLRENLRILLDFLNKMGNHPEERIDNYHIMKIKTNFFIDEIDFNLQGEFPFEHLREYFNVYSNFYNRSRSELMEVIHEISLNRQLIW
;
A
#
# COMPACT_ATOMS: atom_id res chain seq x y z
N MET A 1 21.55 31.88 1.64
CA MET A 1 20.14 32.21 1.32
C MET A 1 19.31 31.74 2.50
N ILE A 2 18.63 32.63 3.22
CA ILE A 2 17.84 32.26 4.41
C ILE A 2 16.46 31.84 3.92
N MET A 3 16.09 30.58 4.18
CA MET A 3 14.76 30.05 3.87
C MET A 3 13.74 30.77 4.75
N THR A 4 12.71 31.38 4.15
CA THR A 4 11.67 32.09 4.89
C THR A 4 10.66 31.10 5.49
N ALA A 5 9.86 31.54 6.47
CA ALA A 5 8.80 30.70 7.04
C ALA A 5 7.78 30.24 5.99
N MET A 6 7.54 31.05 4.95
CA MET A 6 6.68 30.72 3.82
C MET A 6 7.29 29.61 2.95
N ASP A 7 8.61 29.67 2.71
CA ASP A 7 9.32 28.64 1.96
C ASP A 7 9.32 27.30 2.70
N HIS A 8 9.47 27.32 4.03
CA HIS A 8 9.37 26.13 4.86
C HIS A 8 7.97 25.52 4.84
N TYR A 9 6.92 26.36 4.90
CA TYR A 9 5.54 25.90 4.81
C TYR A 9 5.23 25.24 3.47
N ASN A 10 5.63 25.87 2.35
CA ASN A 10 5.44 25.31 1.01
C ASN A 10 6.20 23.99 0.82
N TYR A 11 7.43 23.90 1.33
CA TYR A 11 8.22 22.68 1.27
C TYR A 11 7.56 21.50 2.01
N GLU A 12 7.04 21.73 3.21
CA GLU A 12 6.34 20.68 3.97
C GLU A 12 5.00 20.29 3.31
N LEU A 13 4.31 21.23 2.65
CA LEU A 13 3.13 20.95 1.83
C LEU A 13 3.42 20.05 0.62
N GLU A 14 4.46 20.37 -0.16
CA GLU A 14 4.86 19.55 -1.31
C GLU A 14 5.25 18.13 -0.89
N LYS A 15 5.97 18.02 0.22
CA LYS A 15 6.37 16.75 0.81
C LYS A 15 5.18 15.95 1.32
N PHE A 16 4.17 16.62 1.90
CA PHE A 16 2.92 16.00 2.32
C PHE A 16 2.11 15.47 1.14
N GLU A 17 1.96 16.26 0.08
CA GLU A 17 1.27 15.82 -1.14
C GLU A 17 2.01 14.66 -1.83
N PHE A 18 3.35 14.68 -1.84
CA PHE A 18 4.14 13.55 -2.33
C PHE A 18 3.93 12.27 -1.51
N VAL A 19 3.84 12.36 -0.19
CA VAL A 19 3.55 11.20 0.67
C VAL A 19 2.13 10.67 0.40
N LYS A 20 1.12 11.54 0.31
CA LYS A 20 -0.24 11.13 -0.08
C LYS A 20 -0.26 10.38 -1.42
N TYR A 21 0.45 10.90 -2.42
CA TYR A 21 0.54 10.24 -3.72
C TYR A 21 1.06 8.79 -3.60
N LYS A 22 2.07 8.56 -2.75
CA LYS A 22 2.57 7.20 -2.48
C LYS A 22 1.55 6.29 -1.82
N PHE A 23 0.74 6.82 -0.89
CA PHE A 23 -0.36 6.06 -0.28
C PHE A 23 -1.40 5.64 -1.29
N VAL A 24 -1.78 6.56 -2.18
CA VAL A 24 -2.71 6.26 -3.28
C VAL A 24 -2.13 5.16 -4.18
N SER A 25 -0.86 5.27 -4.57
CA SER A 25 -0.19 4.24 -5.39
C SER A 25 -0.18 2.87 -4.70
N LEU A 26 0.19 2.84 -3.41
CA LEU A 26 0.22 1.61 -2.61
C LEU A 26 -1.18 0.99 -2.50
N ARG A 27 -2.21 1.79 -2.24
CA ARG A 27 -3.60 1.32 -2.19
C ARG A 27 -4.03 0.67 -3.50
N GLU A 28 -3.75 1.30 -4.64
CA GLU A 28 -4.13 0.73 -5.94
C GLU A 28 -3.42 -0.60 -6.21
N ASN A 29 -2.14 -0.72 -5.84
CA ASN A 29 -1.41 -1.99 -5.94
C ASN A 29 -2.02 -3.07 -5.02
N LEU A 30 -2.42 -2.72 -3.81
CA LEU A 30 -3.11 -3.64 -2.88
C LEU A 30 -4.48 -4.06 -3.43
N ARG A 31 -5.23 -3.17 -4.10
CA ARG A 31 -6.51 -3.52 -4.76
C ARG A 31 -6.31 -4.53 -5.88
N ILE A 32 -5.29 -4.36 -6.73
CA ILE A 32 -4.94 -5.33 -7.78
C ILE A 32 -4.62 -6.70 -7.16
N LEU A 33 -3.87 -6.72 -6.06
CA LEU A 33 -3.55 -7.95 -5.33
C LEU A 33 -4.81 -8.60 -4.75
N LEU A 34 -5.68 -7.81 -4.10
CA LEU A 34 -6.92 -8.28 -3.53
C LEU A 34 -7.83 -8.93 -4.59
N ASP A 35 -7.96 -8.31 -5.76
CA ASP A 35 -8.73 -8.85 -6.88
C ASP A 35 -8.21 -10.20 -7.36
N PHE A 36 -6.90 -10.41 -7.31
CA PHE A 36 -6.32 -11.72 -7.61
C PHE A 36 -6.61 -12.74 -6.50
N LEU A 37 -6.35 -12.39 -5.24
CA LEU A 37 -6.61 -13.27 -4.09
C LEU A 37 -8.10 -13.70 -4.04
N ASN A 38 -9.01 -12.80 -4.44
CA ASN A 38 -10.44 -13.11 -4.59
C ASN A 38 -10.74 -14.18 -5.64
N LYS A 39 -9.96 -14.23 -6.73
CA LYS A 39 -10.11 -15.25 -7.79
C LYS A 39 -9.51 -16.60 -7.39
N MET A 40 -8.48 -16.59 -6.53
CA MET A 40 -7.81 -17.81 -6.05
C MET A 40 -8.59 -18.56 -4.96
N GLY A 41 -9.59 -17.94 -4.33
CA GLY A 41 -10.46 -18.60 -3.34
C GLY A 41 -11.29 -19.78 -3.87
N ASN A 42 -11.25 -20.04 -5.18
CA ASN A 42 -11.91 -21.17 -5.83
C ASN A 42 -10.95 -22.33 -6.19
N HIS A 43 -9.66 -22.25 -5.84
CA HIS A 43 -8.68 -23.31 -6.14
C HIS A 43 -8.68 -24.44 -5.09
N PRO A 44 -8.37 -25.70 -5.44
CA PRO A 44 -8.60 -26.86 -4.57
C PRO A 44 -7.46 -27.23 -3.58
N GLU A 45 -6.39 -26.45 -3.47
CA GLU A 45 -5.14 -26.88 -2.80
C GLU A 45 -4.90 -26.28 -1.40
N GLU A 46 -4.01 -26.90 -0.62
CA GLU A 46 -3.54 -26.53 0.74
C GLU A 46 -3.09 -25.06 0.93
N ARG A 47 -2.97 -24.28 -0.14
CA ARG A 47 -2.62 -22.84 -0.12
C ARG A 47 -3.81 -21.91 0.16
N ILE A 48 -5.05 -22.43 0.19
CA ILE A 48 -6.28 -21.64 0.42
C ILE A 48 -6.21 -20.83 1.72
N ASP A 49 -5.74 -21.43 2.83
CA ASP A 49 -5.70 -20.76 4.12
C ASP A 49 -4.74 -19.56 4.11
N ASN A 50 -3.58 -19.71 3.47
CA ASN A 50 -2.62 -18.62 3.32
C ASN A 50 -3.17 -17.49 2.43
N TYR A 51 -3.85 -17.82 1.33
CA TYR A 51 -4.51 -16.82 0.50
C TYR A 51 -5.66 -16.11 1.21
N HIS A 52 -6.41 -16.84 2.05
CA HIS A 52 -7.47 -16.26 2.87
C HIS A 52 -6.91 -15.26 3.90
N ILE A 53 -5.83 -15.64 4.60
CA ILE A 53 -5.14 -14.74 5.53
C ILE A 53 -4.59 -13.52 4.79
N MET A 54 -3.98 -13.70 3.61
CA MET A 54 -3.47 -12.57 2.81
C MET A 54 -4.59 -11.66 2.33
N LYS A 55 -5.74 -12.21 1.94
CA LYS A 55 -6.92 -11.44 1.55
C LYS A 55 -7.42 -10.57 2.71
N ILE A 56 -7.55 -11.14 3.91
CA ILE A 56 -7.97 -10.39 5.11
C ILE A 56 -6.99 -9.25 5.39
N LYS A 57 -5.68 -9.56 5.41
CA LYS A 57 -4.65 -8.55 5.67
C LYS A 57 -4.69 -7.43 4.62
N THR A 58 -4.76 -7.80 3.33
CA THR A 58 -4.81 -6.83 2.21
C THR A 58 -6.03 -5.91 2.31
N ASN A 59 -7.21 -6.46 2.62
CA ASN A 59 -8.43 -5.68 2.84
C ASN A 59 -8.25 -4.67 3.99
N PHE A 60 -7.80 -5.15 5.15
CA PHE A 60 -7.59 -4.29 6.32
C PHE A 60 -6.66 -3.10 5.98
N PHE A 61 -5.60 -3.33 5.21
CA PHE A 61 -4.70 -2.26 4.80
C PHE A 61 -5.32 -1.26 3.84
N ILE A 62 -6.15 -1.71 2.89
CA ILE A 62 -6.87 -0.80 2.00
C ILE A 62 -7.80 0.10 2.82
N ASP A 63 -8.56 -0.48 3.76
CA ASP A 63 -9.49 0.25 4.61
C ASP A 63 -8.75 1.30 5.48
N GLU A 64 -7.62 0.92 6.09
CA GLU A 64 -6.80 1.83 6.87
C GLU A 64 -6.20 2.96 6.02
N ILE A 65 -5.74 2.67 4.79
CA ILE A 65 -5.25 3.72 3.89
C ILE A 65 -6.38 4.66 3.48
N ASP A 66 -7.55 4.13 3.13
CA ASP A 66 -8.71 4.92 2.74
C ASP A 66 -9.20 5.81 3.90
N PHE A 67 -9.21 5.30 5.13
CA PHE A 67 -9.51 6.10 6.33
C PHE A 67 -8.50 7.24 6.52
N ASN A 68 -7.21 6.96 6.43
CA ASN A 68 -6.14 7.94 6.64
C ASN A 68 -6.04 8.98 5.50
N LEU A 69 -6.45 8.62 4.28
CA LEU A 69 -6.54 9.56 3.16
C LEU A 69 -7.75 10.50 3.27
N GLN A 70 -8.81 10.11 3.99
CA GLN A 70 -10.00 10.93 4.21
C GLN A 70 -9.85 11.95 5.35
N GLY A 71 -8.96 11.69 6.31
CA GLY A 71 -8.77 12.55 7.48
C GLY A 71 -7.79 13.71 7.26
N GLU A 72 -8.00 14.80 8.00
CA GLU A 72 -7.00 15.86 8.19
C GLU A 72 -5.92 15.40 9.18
N PHE A 73 -5.06 14.46 8.76
CA PHE A 73 -3.96 13.99 9.59
C PHE A 73 -2.69 14.83 9.41
N PRO A 74 -1.94 15.10 10.50
CA PRO A 74 -0.59 15.64 10.43
C PRO A 74 0.33 14.78 9.55
N PHE A 75 1.27 15.42 8.85
CA PHE A 75 2.25 14.75 7.98
C PHE A 75 3.02 13.63 8.67
N GLU A 76 3.37 13.83 9.95
CA GLU A 76 4.16 12.88 10.73
C GLU A 76 3.46 11.52 10.88
N HIS A 77 2.15 11.53 11.12
CA HIS A 77 1.37 10.30 11.27
C HIS A 77 1.31 9.53 9.94
N LEU A 78 1.00 10.21 8.83
CA LEU A 78 1.03 9.58 7.50
C LEU A 78 2.40 8.97 7.18
N ARG A 79 3.50 9.63 7.56
CA ARG A 79 4.85 9.08 7.32
C ARG A 79 5.10 7.78 8.10
N GLU A 80 4.69 7.72 9.37
CA GLU A 80 4.86 6.51 10.19
C GLU A 80 4.03 5.34 9.63
N TYR A 81 2.79 5.60 9.22
CA TYR A 81 1.94 4.59 8.60
C TYR A 81 2.53 4.06 7.29
N PHE A 82 3.14 4.93 6.48
CA PHE A 82 3.78 4.52 5.23
C PHE A 82 4.87 3.47 5.48
N ASN A 83 5.68 3.67 6.53
CA ASN A 83 6.70 2.71 6.92
C ASN A 83 6.10 1.38 7.39
N VAL A 84 5.03 1.42 8.17
CA VAL A 84 4.35 0.20 8.65
C VAL A 84 3.83 -0.63 7.47
N TYR A 85 3.15 0.02 6.51
CA TYR A 85 2.58 -0.67 5.36
C TYR A 85 3.64 -1.14 4.37
N SER A 86 4.68 -0.33 4.13
CA SER A 86 5.82 -0.72 3.32
C SER A 86 6.56 -1.91 3.94
N ASN A 87 6.74 -1.95 5.27
CA ASN A 87 7.39 -3.07 5.96
C ASN A 87 6.56 -4.34 5.94
N PHE A 88 5.25 -4.24 6.19
CA PHE A 88 4.36 -5.38 6.08
C PHE A 88 4.39 -5.95 4.66
N TYR A 89 4.28 -5.10 3.65
CA TYR A 89 4.37 -5.52 2.25
C TYR A 89 5.73 -6.13 1.92
N ASN A 90 6.85 -5.56 2.40
CA ASN A 90 8.18 -6.14 2.21
C ASN A 90 8.34 -7.51 2.89
N ARG A 91 7.71 -7.72 4.05
CA ARG A 91 7.71 -9.02 4.76
C ARG A 91 6.85 -10.04 4.04
N SER A 92 5.69 -9.62 3.55
CA SER A 92 4.81 -10.46 2.75
C SER A 92 5.27 -10.60 1.31
N ARG A 93 6.26 -9.82 0.84
CA ARG A 93 6.71 -9.78 -0.55
C ARG A 93 7.17 -11.13 -1.06
N SER A 94 7.86 -11.94 -0.26
CA SER A 94 8.27 -13.29 -0.70
C SER A 94 7.06 -14.21 -0.91
N GLU A 95 6.09 -14.16 -0.01
CA GLU A 95 4.84 -14.92 -0.10
C GLU A 95 3.95 -14.43 -1.24
N LEU A 96 3.96 -13.11 -1.48
CA LEU A 96 3.19 -12.44 -2.51
C LEU A 96 3.86 -12.46 -3.88
N MET A 97 5.19 -12.65 -3.99
CA MET A 97 5.90 -12.69 -5.28
C MET A 97 5.59 -13.96 -6.07
N GLU A 98 5.30 -15.08 -5.42
CA GLU A 98 4.77 -16.28 -6.10
C GLU A 98 3.43 -15.95 -6.78
N VAL A 99 2.54 -15.32 -6.03
CA VAL A 99 1.23 -14.83 -6.50
C VAL A 99 1.37 -13.74 -7.58
N ILE A 100 2.27 -12.78 -7.42
CA ILE A 100 2.51 -11.70 -8.38
C ILE A 100 3.11 -12.23 -9.68
N HIS A 101 3.99 -13.23 -9.63
CA HIS A 101 4.49 -13.88 -10.84
C HIS A 101 3.39 -14.62 -11.60
N GLU A 102 2.39 -15.18 -10.92
CA GLU A 102 1.19 -15.74 -11.57
C GLU A 102 0.28 -14.66 -12.17
N ILE A 103 0.15 -13.48 -11.53
CA ILE A 103 -0.62 -12.33 -12.06
C ILE A 103 0.07 -11.67 -13.26
N SER A 104 1.40 -11.69 -13.27
CA SER A 104 2.19 -10.76 -14.06
C SER A 104 3.38 -11.42 -14.74
N LEU A 105 3.12 -11.99 -15.91
CA LEU A 105 4.14 -12.02 -16.96
C LEU A 105 4.38 -10.61 -17.57
N ASN A 106 3.44 -9.65 -17.43
CA ASN A 106 3.44 -8.38 -18.19
C ASN A 106 3.10 -7.08 -17.43
N ARG A 107 2.89 -7.07 -16.11
CA ARG A 107 2.57 -5.85 -15.33
C ARG A 107 3.75 -5.42 -14.46
N GLN A 108 4.42 -4.34 -14.86
CA GLN A 108 5.29 -3.60 -13.95
C GLN A 108 4.42 -2.73 -13.04
N LEU A 109 4.05 -3.27 -11.88
CA LEU A 109 3.45 -2.46 -10.83
C LEU A 109 4.47 -1.39 -10.40
N ILE A 110 4.06 -0.12 -10.38
CA ILE A 110 4.90 1.01 -9.96
C ILE A 110 4.70 1.18 -8.46
N TRP A 111 5.81 1.14 -7.72
CA TRP A 111 5.85 1.04 -6.26
C TRP A 111 6.34 2.32 -5.61
#